data_AF-U7GNC2-F1
#
_entry.id   AF-U7GNC2-F1
#
_cell.length_a   1.000
_cell.length_b   1.000
_cell.length_c   1.000
_cell.angle_alpha   90.00
_cell.angle_beta   90.00
_cell.angle_gamma   90.00
#
_symmetry.space_group_name_H-M   'P 1'
#
loop_
_entity.id
_entity.type
_entity.pdbx_description
1 polymer ?
#
loop_
_entity_poly.entity_id
_entity_poly.type
_entity_poly.pdbx_seq_one_letter_code
_entity_poly.pdbx_strand_id
1 'polypeptide(L)' 'MSELSNVIGQLIRNRRTQRSITQEALALQCGIDRSYMGRIERGEVNLTVEKNYMKLHRH' A
#
# COMPACT_ATOMS: atom_id res chain seq x y z
N MET A 1 9.05 10.20 -10.40
CA MET A 1 8.08 9.66 -9.42
C MET A 1 6.87 10.57 -9.43
N SER A 2 5.65 10.02 -9.51
CA SER A 2 4.44 10.85 -9.56
C SER A 2 4.08 11.32 -8.15
N GLU A 3 3.70 12.59 -7.99
CA GLU A 3 3.20 13.11 -6.70
C GLU A 3 2.02 12.26 -6.17
N LEU A 4 1.22 11.71 -7.08
CA LEU A 4 0.07 10.87 -6.76
C LEU A 4 0.45 9.56 -6.05
N SER A 5 1.54 8.89 -6.47
CA SER A 5 2.05 7.69 -5.79
C SER A 5 2.47 7.97 -4.35
N ASN A 6 3.10 9.13 -4.10
CA ASN A 6 3.51 9.53 -2.76
C ASN A 6 2.30 9.79 -1.86
N VAL A 7 1.29 10.50 -2.38
CA VAL A 7 0.05 10.78 -1.64
C VAL A 7 -0.66 9.47 -1.27
N ILE A 8 -0.77 8.53 -2.20
CA ILE A 8 -1.45 7.25 -1.94
C ILE A 8 -0.65 6.37 -0.97
N GLY A 9 0.68 6.27 -1.15
CA GLY A 9 1.55 5.57 -0.20
C GLY A 9 1.40 6.09 1.22
N GLN A 10 1.32 7.41 1.38
CA GLN A 10 1.09 8.04 2.68
C GLN A 10 -0.31 7.73 3.26
N LEU A 11 -1.34 7.71 2.43
CA LEU A 11 -2.70 7.34 2.85
C LEU A 11 -2.77 5.88 3.32
N ILE A 12 -2.12 4.96 2.60
CA ILE A 12 -2.03 3.54 2.97
C ILE A 12 -1.33 3.41 4.33
N ARG A 13 -0.17 4.07 4.49
CA ARG A 13 0.58 4.10 5.75
C ARG A 13 -0.27 4.61 6.91
N ASN A 14 -0.96 5.73 6.71
CA ASN A 14 -1.79 6.34 7.74
C ASN A 14 -2.96 5.44 8.16
N ARG A 15 -3.66 4.82 7.20
CA ARG A 15 -4.74 3.87 7.52
C ARG A 15 -4.22 2.62 8.22
N ARG A 16 -3.06 2.12 7.80
CA ARG A 16 -2.44 0.95 8.42
C ARG A 16 -2.08 1.23 9.88
N THR A 17 -1.45 2.38 10.17
CA THR A 17 -1.06 2.74 11.54
C THR A 17 -2.25 3.06 12.43
N GLN A 18 -3.30 3.70 11.91
CA GLN A 18 -4.56 3.91 12.64
C GLN A 18 -5.23 2.60 13.08
N ARG A 19 -4.99 1.50 12.36
CA ARG A 19 -5.48 0.16 12.70
C ARG A 19 -4.46 -0.66 13.50
N SER A 20 -3.32 -0.08 13.88
CA SER A 20 -2.21 -0.77 14.56
C SER A 20 -1.69 -2.01 13.82
N ILE A 21 -1.77 -2.00 12.48
CA ILE A 21 -1.32 -3.11 11.64
C ILE A 21 0.16 -2.90 11.26
N THR A 22 0.97 -3.96 11.25
CA THR A 22 2.38 -3.88 10.79
C THR A 22 2.44 -3.91 9.26
N GLN A 23 3.53 -3.40 8.66
CA GLN A 23 3.72 -3.52 7.20
C GLN A 23 3.67 -4.99 6.76
N GLU A 24 4.21 -5.89 7.58
CA GLU A 24 4.21 -7.34 7.35
C GLU A 24 2.81 -7.92 7.34
N ALA A 25 1.99 -7.57 8.33
CA ALA A 25 0.61 -8.04 8.42
C ALA A 25 -0.24 -7.51 7.26
N LEU A 26 -0.07 -6.23 6.89
CA LEU A 26 -0.76 -5.69 5.73
C LEU A 26 -0.29 -6.38 4.45
N ALA A 27 1.02 -6.53 4.24
CA ALA A 27 1.58 -7.21 3.08
C ALA A 27 1.07 -8.66 2.94
N LEU A 28 1.00 -9.39 4.05
CA LEU A 28 0.42 -10.73 4.10
C LEU A 28 -1.07 -10.75 3.72
N GLN A 29 -1.86 -9.81 4.25
CA GLN A 29 -3.27 -9.66 3.89
C GLN A 29 -3.46 -9.36 2.41
N CYS A 30 -2.45 -8.78 1.75
CA CYS A 30 -2.48 -8.54 0.31
C CYS A 30 -1.68 -9.49 -0.56
N GLY A 31 -1.11 -10.54 0.03
CA GLY A 31 -0.36 -11.54 -0.72
C GLY A 31 0.85 -10.94 -1.44
N ILE A 32 1.43 -9.86 -0.92
CA ILE A 32 2.62 -9.22 -1.47
C ILE A 32 3.76 -9.27 -0.46
N ASP A 33 4.97 -9.07 -0.97
CA ASP A 33 6.15 -9.00 -0.12
C ASP A 33 6.16 -7.73 0.75
N ARG A 34 6.68 -7.85 1.97
CA ARG A 34 6.81 -6.74 2.92
C ARG A 34 7.64 -5.58 2.35
N SER A 35 8.71 -5.88 1.59
CA SER A 35 9.52 -4.86 0.92
C SER A 35 8.70 -4.14 -0.15
N TYR A 36 7.85 -4.86 -0.89
CA TYR A 36 6.94 -4.25 -1.86
C TYR A 36 5.92 -3.32 -1.20
N MET A 37 5.32 -3.73 -0.07
CA MET A 37 4.49 -2.85 0.77
C MET A 37 5.25 -1.61 1.22
N GLY A 38 6.50 -1.75 1.66
CA GLY A 38 7.34 -0.61 2.04
C GLY A 38 7.60 0.36 0.88
N ARG A 39 7.82 -0.15 -0.33
CA ARG A 39 7.99 0.65 -1.55
C ARG A 39 6.70 1.38 -1.91
N ILE A 40 5.54 0.73 -1.75
CA ILE A 40 4.22 1.36 -1.93
C ILE A 40 4.06 2.54 -0.98
N GLU A 41 4.30 2.34 0.33
CA GLU A 41 4.13 3.41 1.32
C GLU A 41 5.05 4.60 1.09
N ARG A 42 6.20 4.41 0.42
CA ARG A 42 7.15 5.46 0.05
C ARG A 42 6.87 6.06 -1.34
N GLY A 43 5.86 5.59 -2.06
CA GLY A 43 5.51 6.06 -3.40
C GLY A 43 6.51 5.64 -4.50
N GLU A 44 7.33 4.62 -4.23
CA GLU A 44 8.34 4.08 -5.15
C GLU A 44 7.75 3.10 -6.19
N VAL A 45 6.43 2.92 -6.19
CA VAL A 45 5.70 1.99 -7.06
C VAL A 45 4.70 2.75 -7.93
N ASN A 46 4.64 2.39 -9.22
CA ASN A 46 3.69 2.98 -10.16
C ASN A 46 2.26 2.43 -9.91
N LEU A 47 1.31 3.37 -9.91
CA LEU A 47 -0.13 3.24 -9.60
C LEU A 47 -0.91 2.12 -10.31
N THR A 48 -0.36 1.54 -11.37
CA THR A 48 -0.99 0.47 -12.15
C THR A 48 -1.25 -0.78 -11.30
N VAL A 49 -0.42 -1.04 -10.29
CA VAL A 49 -0.58 -2.21 -9.40
C VAL A 49 -1.58 -1.93 -8.26
N GLU A 50 -1.64 -0.71 -7.74
CA GLU A 50 -2.54 -0.34 -6.64
C GLU A 50 -4.03 -0.37 -7.04
N LYS A 51 -4.36 -0.02 -8.30
CA LYS A 51 -5.75 -0.07 -8.79
C LYS A 51 -6.34 -1.49 -8.78
N ASN A 52 -5.52 -2.51 -9.02
CA ASN A 52 -5.96 -3.90 -8.92
C ASN A 52 -6.15 -4.30 -7.45
N TYR A 53 -5.26 -3.84 -6.58
CA TYR A 53 -5.31 -4.15 -5.15
C TYR A 53 -6.54 -3.56 -4.44
N MET A 54 -6.87 -2.28 -4.70
CA MET A 54 -8.09 -1.68 -4.16
C MET A 54 -9.39 -2.27 -4.72
N LYS A 55 -9.37 -2.78 -5.95
CA LYS A 55 -10.53 -3.49 -6.53
C LYS A 55 -10.82 -4.80 -5.81
N LEU A 56 -9.79 -5.49 -5.33
CA LEU A 56 -9.94 -6.80 -4.68
C LEU A 56 -10.53 -6.72 -3.26
N HIS A 57 -10.43 -5.57 -2.58
CA HIS A 57 -10.97 -5.34 -1.24
C HIS A 57 -12.26 -4.51 -1.21
N ARG A 58 -12.93 -4.33 -2.35
CA ARG A 58 -14.25 -3.69 -2.47
C ARG A 58 -15.36 -4.71 -2.81
N HIS A 59 -15.33 -5.85 -2.12
CA HIS A 59 -16.45 -6.76 -1.97
C HIS A 59 -16.78 -6.89 -0.49
#